data_AF-A0A0G2HYU1-F1
#
_entry.id   AF-A0A0G2HYU1-F1
#
_cell.length_a   1.000
_cell.length_b   1.000
_cell.length_c   1.000
_cell.angle_alpha   90.00
_cell.angle_beta   90.00
_cell.angle_gamma   90.00
#
_symmetry.space_group_name_H-M   'P 1'
#
loop_
_entity.id
_entity.type
_entity.pdbx_description
1 polymer ?
#
loop_
_entity_poly.entity_id
_entity_poly.type
_entity_poly.pdbx_seq_one_letter_code
_entity_poly.pdbx_strand_id
1 'polypeptide(L)'
;MRSHGAMKDEEAIDAAKEATRGAVYGAVKWGAFAGILGGIGYLTSPLYRSLTIQFKVYIQMSGMAFGSMVEADSRIRQYEAHVRMQRRIARDRAMWQQFEDEYGKDDDE
;
A
#
# COMPACT_ATOMS: atom_id res chain seq x y z
N MET A 1 8.08 -28.42 14.53
CA MET A 1 7.38 -27.15 14.83
C MET A 1 8.36 -25.99 14.68
N ARG A 2 8.50 -25.42 13.47
CA ARG A 2 9.37 -24.25 13.17
C ARG A 2 8.96 -23.47 11.89
N SER A 3 8.02 -24.00 11.10
CA SER A 3 7.57 -23.41 9.83
C SER A 3 6.63 -22.20 9.98
N HIS A 4 5.88 -22.11 11.09
CA HIS A 4 4.92 -21.02 11.32
C HIS A 4 5.58 -19.64 11.56
N GLY A 5 6.84 -19.60 12.01
CA GLY A 5 7.58 -18.35 12.18
C GLY A 5 8.08 -17.79 10.85
N ALA A 6 8.64 -18.65 10.00
CA ALA A 6 9.17 -18.25 8.70
C ALA A 6 8.10 -17.69 7.76
N MET A 7 6.89 -18.29 7.71
CA MET A 7 5.79 -17.74 6.89
C MET A 7 5.31 -16.37 7.38
N LYS A 8 5.34 -16.11 8.69
CA LYS A 8 4.97 -14.79 9.25
C LYS A 8 5.99 -13.71 8.91
N ASP A 9 7.28 -14.06 8.95
CA ASP A 9 8.35 -13.15 8.57
C ASP A 9 8.28 -12.85 7.06
N GLU A 10 7.96 -13.85 6.24
CA GLU A 10 7.85 -13.70 4.79
C GLU A 10 6.64 -12.85 4.36
N GLU A 11 5.47 -13.06 4.98
CA GLU A 11 4.30 -12.17 4.80
C GLU A 11 4.57 -10.74 5.28
N ALA A 12 5.31 -10.57 6.38
CA ALA A 12 5.67 -9.24 6.91
C ALA A 12 6.64 -8.51 5.98
N ILE A 13 7.62 -9.22 5.41
CA ILE A 13 8.59 -8.68 4.45
C ILE A 13 7.89 -8.24 3.16
N ASP A 14 6.96 -9.05 2.64
CA ASP A 14 6.22 -8.70 1.42
C ASP A 14 5.26 -7.52 1.65
N ALA A 15 4.59 -7.46 2.80
CA ALA A 15 3.78 -6.32 3.18
C ALA A 15 4.61 -5.03 3.31
N ALA A 16 5.79 -5.11 3.93
CA ALA A 16 6.71 -3.97 4.04
C ALA A 16 7.21 -3.49 2.66
N LYS A 17 7.46 -4.43 1.74
CA LYS A 17 7.91 -4.13 0.36
C LYS A 17 6.82 -3.43 -0.46
N GLU A 18 5.57 -3.87 -0.33
CA GLU A 18 4.45 -3.27 -1.05
C GLU A 18 4.07 -1.89 -0.49
N ALA A 19 4.19 -1.71 0.84
CA ALA A 19 4.06 -0.42 1.49
C ALA A 19 5.19 0.54 1.05
N THR A 20 6.44 0.06 0.98
CA THR A 20 7.59 0.86 0.53
C THR A 20 7.42 1.32 -0.92
N ARG A 21 6.98 0.42 -1.82
CA ARG A 21 6.66 0.79 -3.21
C ARG A 21 5.55 1.83 -3.29
N GLY A 22 4.52 1.67 -2.45
CA GLY A 22 3.44 2.65 -2.30
C GLY A 22 3.92 4.03 -1.85
N ALA A 23 4.77 4.07 -0.82
CA ALA A 23 5.33 5.29 -0.28
C ALA A 23 6.24 6.00 -1.30
N VAL A 24 7.09 5.25 -2.02
CA VAL A 24 7.94 5.81 -3.09
C VAL A 24 7.08 6.37 -4.21
N TYR A 25 6.06 5.63 -4.67
CA TYR A 25 5.15 6.11 -5.71
C TYR A 25 4.39 7.37 -5.28
N GLY A 26 3.89 7.39 -4.05
CA GLY A 26 3.23 8.56 -3.45
C GLY A 26 4.18 9.75 -3.35
N ALA A 27 5.41 9.55 -2.87
CA ALA A 27 6.41 10.60 -2.76
C ALA A 27 6.80 11.17 -4.13
N VAL A 28 6.97 10.33 -5.16
CA VAL A 28 7.31 10.80 -6.51
C VAL A 28 6.15 11.56 -7.15
N LYS A 29 4.93 11.01 -7.10
CA LYS A 29 3.73 11.64 -7.68
C LYS A 29 3.45 13.00 -7.04
N TRP A 30 3.46 13.05 -5.71
CA TRP A 30 3.19 14.28 -4.97
C TRP A 30 4.37 15.24 -4.96
N GLY A 31 5.60 14.74 -5.04
CA GLY A 31 6.78 15.56 -5.27
C GLY A 31 6.75 16.27 -6.63
N ALA A 32 6.39 15.56 -7.70
CA ALA A 32 6.19 16.18 -9.01
C ALA A 32 5.09 17.25 -8.96
N PHE A 33 3.95 16.94 -8.33
CA PHE A 33 2.84 17.88 -8.19
C PHE A 33 3.21 19.13 -7.37
N ALA A 34 3.83 18.95 -6.21
CA ALA A 34 4.32 20.05 -5.37
C ALA A 34 5.39 20.88 -6.10
N GLY A 35 6.23 20.24 -6.91
CA GLY A 35 7.25 20.92 -7.71
C GLY A 35 6.65 21.81 -8.79
N ILE A 36 5.62 21.31 -9.49
CA ILE A 36 4.85 22.09 -10.47
C ILE A 36 4.17 23.28 -9.79
N LEU A 37 3.50 23.05 -8.66
CA LEU A 37 2.86 24.13 -7.89
C LEU A 37 3.86 25.17 -7.37
N GLY A 38 5.04 24.73 -6.91
CA GLY A 38 6.13 25.62 -6.50
C GLY A 38 6.67 26.44 -7.67
N GLY A 39 6.80 25.84 -8.85
CA GLY A 39 7.17 26.53 -10.09
C GLY A 39 6.15 27.58 -10.51
N ILE A 40 4.86 27.23 -10.50
CA ILE A 40 3.75 28.18 -10.78
C ILE A 40 3.77 29.32 -9.75
N GLY A 41 3.90 29.00 -8.46
CA GLY A 41 3.97 29.99 -7.39
C GLY A 41 5.13 30.98 -7.56
N TYR A 42 6.30 30.51 -8.00
CA TYR A 42 7.45 31.37 -8.27
C TYR A 42 7.23 32.36 -9.42
N LEU A 43 6.45 31.96 -10.43
CA LEU A 43 6.13 32.80 -11.59
C LEU A 43 5.05 33.83 -11.29
N THR A 44 4.00 33.44 -10.55
CA THR A 44 2.80 34.28 -10.36
C THR A 44 2.81 35.10 -9.07
N SER A 45 3.44 34.61 -7.99
CA SER A 45 3.36 35.23 -6.67
C SER A 45 4.67 35.93 -6.27
N PRO A 46 4.66 37.26 -6.05
CA PRO A 46 5.82 37.99 -5.52
C PRO A 46 6.24 37.48 -4.13
N LEU A 47 5.28 37.02 -3.33
CA LEU A 47 5.49 36.46 -1.99
C LEU A 47 6.25 35.14 -2.06
N TYR A 48 5.91 34.27 -3.02
CA TYR A 48 6.63 33.00 -3.21
C TYR A 48 8.03 33.21 -3.76
N ARG A 49 8.25 34.30 -4.50
CA ARG A 49 9.57 34.67 -5.00
C ARG A 49 10.51 35.12 -3.87
N SER A 50 10.01 35.91 -2.92
CA SER A 50 10.79 36.42 -1.77
C SER A 50 11.04 35.39 -0.67
N LEU A 51 10.34 34.25 -0.69
CA LEU A 51 10.57 33.13 0.23
C LEU A 51 11.98 32.54 0.08
N THR A 52 12.56 32.13 1.22
CA THR A 52 13.89 31.50 1.25
C THR A 52 13.89 30.13 0.57
N ILE A 53 15.05 29.70 0.10
CA ILE A 53 15.21 28.37 -0.52
C ILE A 53 14.80 27.26 0.46
N GLN A 54 15.16 27.41 1.74
CA GLN A 54 14.79 26.46 2.80
C GLN A 54 13.27 26.29 2.91
N PHE A 55 12.52 27.39 2.88
CA PHE A 55 11.06 27.33 3.01
C PHE A 55 10.40 26.72 1.77
N LYS A 56 10.98 26.93 0.57
CA LYS A 56 10.51 26.30 -0.67
C LYS A 56 10.72 24.78 -0.63
N VAL A 57 11.89 24.33 -0.19
CA VAL A 57 12.19 22.91 0.01
C VAL A 57 11.28 22.31 1.10
N TYR A 58 11.02 23.05 2.19
CA TYR A 58 10.08 22.60 3.22
C TYR A 58 8.66 22.37 2.67
N ILE A 59 8.14 23.29 1.84
CA ILE A 59 6.83 23.13 1.20
C ILE A 59 6.83 21.91 0.27
N GLN A 60 7.89 21.73 -0.52
CA GLN A 60 8.06 20.58 -1.41
C GLN A 60 8.03 19.25 -0.63
N MET A 61 8.85 19.16 0.42
CA MET A 61 8.94 17.96 1.26
C MET A 61 7.64 17.69 2.01
N SER A 62 6.93 18.73 2.44
CA SER A 62 5.62 18.58 3.09
C SER A 62 4.59 17.96 2.16
N GLY A 63 4.57 18.36 0.88
CA GLY A 63 3.71 17.75 -0.14
C GLY A 63 4.06 16.28 -0.38
N MET A 64 5.35 15.96 -0.45
CA MET A 64 5.83 14.58 -0.60
C MET A 64 5.46 13.70 0.59
N ALA A 65 5.68 14.18 1.82
CA ALA A 65 5.35 13.48 3.05
C ALA A 65 3.85 13.20 3.14
N PHE A 66 3.02 14.22 2.94
CA PHE A 66 1.56 14.08 2.93
C PHE A 66 1.11 13.08 1.86
N GLY A 67 1.62 13.22 0.64
CA GLY A 67 1.32 12.34 -0.47
C GLY A 67 1.69 10.88 -0.25
N SER A 68 2.85 10.64 0.36
CA SER A 68 3.31 9.31 0.73
C SER A 68 2.39 8.63 1.74
N MET A 69 1.87 9.41 2.70
CA MET A 69 0.99 8.92 3.75
C MET A 69 -0.38 8.53 3.17
N VAL A 70 -0.93 9.37 2.30
CA VAL A 70 -2.22 9.11 1.62
C VAL A 70 -2.15 7.83 0.77
N GLU A 71 -1.10 7.66 -0.03
CA GLU A 71 -0.97 6.51 -0.92
C GLU A 71 -0.66 5.21 -0.14
N ALA A 72 0.12 5.31 0.94
CA ALA A 72 0.38 4.18 1.84
C ALA A 72 -0.92 3.70 2.51
N ASP A 73 -1.73 4.62 3.06
CA ASP A 73 -3.01 4.29 3.69
C ASP A 73 -4.03 3.67 2.71
N SER A 74 -4.02 4.12 1.45
CA SER A 74 -4.85 3.55 0.39
C SER A 74 -4.44 2.11 0.08
N ARG A 75 -3.13 1.85 -0.08
CA ARG A 75 -2.60 0.50 -0.36
C ARG A 75 -2.82 -0.47 0.79
N ILE A 76 -2.64 -0.04 2.03
CA ILE A 76 -2.90 -0.89 3.21
C ILE A 76 -4.37 -1.33 3.24
N ARG A 77 -5.32 -0.41 2.99
CA ARG A 77 -6.75 -0.74 2.93
C ARG A 77 -7.09 -1.74 1.82
N GLN A 78 -6.50 -1.56 0.64
CA GLN A 78 -6.69 -2.47 -0.48
C GLN A 78 -6.14 -3.87 -0.18
N TYR A 79 -4.96 -3.94 0.45
CA TYR A 79 -4.37 -5.20 0.89
C TYR A 79 -5.25 -5.92 1.91
N GLU A 80 -5.74 -5.19 2.93
CA GLU A 80 -6.59 -5.78 3.96
C GLU A 80 -7.90 -6.35 3.37
N ALA A 81 -8.52 -5.63 2.42
CA ALA A 81 -9.71 -6.11 1.72
C ALA A 81 -9.45 -7.40 0.93
N HIS A 82 -8.31 -7.48 0.23
CA HIS A 82 -7.90 -8.70 -0.49
C HIS A 82 -7.68 -9.88 0.46
N VAL A 83 -6.97 -9.67 1.56
CA VAL A 83 -6.70 -10.73 2.55
C VAL A 83 -8.01 -11.25 3.15
N ARG A 84 -8.96 -10.37 3.47
CA ARG A 84 -10.28 -10.79 3.98
C ARG A 84 -11.05 -11.64 2.95
N MET A 85 -10.99 -11.29 1.67
CA MET A 85 -11.65 -12.03 0.60
C MET A 85 -10.98 -13.41 0.37
N GLN A 86 -9.66 -13.46 0.35
CA GLN A 86 -8.91 -14.71 0.24
C GLN A 86 -9.20 -15.67 1.41
N ARG A 87 -9.30 -15.15 2.64
CA ARG A 87 -9.69 -15.96 3.81
C ARG A 87 -11.08 -16.57 3.70
N ARG A 88 -12.04 -15.87 3.06
CA ARG A 88 -13.38 -16.42 2.79
C ARG A 88 -13.31 -17.57 1.80
N ILE A 89 -12.66 -17.34 0.66
CA ILE A 89 -12.49 -18.37 -0.39
C ILE A 89 -11.77 -19.60 0.15
N ALA A 90 -10.73 -19.43 0.97
CA ALA A 90 -9.99 -20.53 1.57
C ALA A 90 -10.86 -21.36 2.54
N ARG A 91 -11.71 -20.72 3.35
CA ARG A 91 -12.66 -21.42 4.23
C ARG A 91 -13.70 -22.19 3.43
N ASP A 92 -14.26 -21.58 2.39
CA ASP A 92 -15.25 -22.23 1.54
C ASP A 92 -14.64 -23.45 0.83
N ARG A 93 -13.40 -23.35 0.32
CA ARG A 93 -12.69 -24.51 -0.27
C ARG A 93 -12.42 -25.61 0.75
N ALA A 94 -12.00 -25.27 1.96
CA ALA A 94 -11.76 -26.27 3.01
C ALA A 94 -13.05 -26.99 3.42
N MET A 95 -14.17 -26.27 3.47
CA MET A 95 -15.49 -26.86 3.69
C MET A 95 -15.86 -27.81 2.55
N TRP A 96 -15.70 -27.39 1.29
CA TRP A 96 -15.97 -28.23 0.12
C TRP A 96 -15.12 -29.51 0.08
N GLN A 97 -13.83 -29.42 0.43
CA GLN A 97 -12.96 -30.60 0.51
C GLN A 97 -13.41 -31.59 1.59
N GLN A 98 -13.86 -31.11 2.75
CA GLN A 98 -14.43 -31.99 3.78
C GLN A 98 -15.72 -32.67 3.32
N PHE A 99 -16.59 -31.94 2.62
CA PHE A 99 -17.80 -32.54 2.03
C PHE A 99 -17.46 -33.60 0.97
N GLU A 100 -16.46 -33.36 0.13
CA GLU A 100 -16.03 -34.31 -0.90
C GLU A 100 -15.39 -35.57 -0.28
N ASP A 101 -14.60 -35.43 0.78
CA ASP A 101 -14.02 -36.57 1.52
C ASP A 101 -15.09 -37.39 2.27
N GLU A 102 -16.13 -36.74 2.79
CA GLU A 102 -17.18 -37.38 3.61
C GLU A 102 -18.29 -38.03 2.77
N TYR A 103 -18.61 -37.48 1.59
CA TYR A 103 -19.69 -37.97 0.73
C TYR A 103 -19.24 -38.53 -0.63
N GLY A 104 -18.05 -38.19 -1.11
CA GLY A 104 -17.54 -38.64 -2.43
C GLY A 104 -16.93 -40.05 -2.42
N LYS A 105 -16.96 -40.75 -1.28
CA LYS A 105 -16.39 -42.09 -1.14
C LYS A 105 -17.41 -43.23 -1.28
N ASP A 106 -18.69 -42.92 -1.49
CA ASP A 106 -19.78 -43.89 -1.52
C ASP A 106 -20.36 -44.17 -2.93
N ASP A 107 -19.77 -43.63 -4.01
CA ASP A 107 -20.27 -43.83 -5.40
C ASP A 107 -19.49 -44.87 -6.23
N ASP A 108 -18.55 -45.62 -5.63
CA ASP A 108 -17.81 -46.71 -6.27
C ASP A 108 -18.08 -48.07 -5.57
N GLU A 109 -19.32 -48.58 -5.61
CA GLU A 109 -19.63 -50.01 -5.38
C GLU A 109 -20.71 -50.56 -6.33
#